data_AF-A0A1V5R8U6-F1
#
_entry.id   AF-A0A1V5R8U6-F1
#
_cell.length_a   1.000
_cell.length_b   1.000
_cell.length_c   1.000
_cell.angle_alpha   90.00
_cell.angle_beta   90.00
_cell.angle_gamma   90.00
#
_symmetry.space_group_name_H-M   'P 1'
#
loop_
_entity.id
_entity.type
_entity.pdbx_description
1 polymer ?
#
loop_
_entity_poly.entity_id
_entity_poly.type
_entity_poly.pdbx_seq_one_letter_code
_entity_poly.pdbx_strand_id
1 'polypeptide(L)'
;MKAQLHFLLLDGFDPDTGELALRVVLHGDGEEAERMLRLKLHLGHGGDVLLPLRRELQTHALATVPPLWDKGLKLIIRALEDDMGGPEGRHVSRYRWVRTQVLHPTDERRGTLNHAVARQAEILWEWAQRFDQAGDAVKAIDFFERLLLLAPNHLPGIIRLSALLRDHGLIEEALGMADRWLQIQPDQPDALLRRGEALLHLERFAEARVAFEAVLKVNPVHPLAHLGAAQARSLAGGDPCPHLDAAMELDAEAARSVLRETFDYRVLASLSGETVYPITELPDLLGVSPSEIQDYLQNRGLPATGTRGGIRESELNRWVTLQNRYQLLPMGLHWMAPTPRHIPELS
;
A
#
# COMPACT_ATOMS: atom_id res chain seq x y z
N MET A 1 -8.02 34.56 -13.47
CA MET A 1 -6.55 34.44 -13.44
C MET A 1 -6.15 33.26 -14.32
N LYS A 2 -4.97 33.29 -14.96
CA LYS A 2 -4.56 32.21 -15.87
C LYS A 2 -3.90 31.09 -15.07
N ALA A 3 -4.47 29.88 -15.12
CA ALA A 3 -3.81 28.69 -14.61
C ALA A 3 -2.42 28.57 -15.24
N GLN A 4 -1.39 28.33 -14.42
CA GLN A 4 -0.03 28.09 -14.87
C GLN A 4 0.14 26.61 -15.15
N LEU A 5 0.65 26.27 -16.33
CA LEU A 5 0.98 24.90 -16.68
C LEU A 5 2.09 24.41 -15.76
N HIS A 6 1.94 23.21 -15.19
CA HIS A 6 2.95 22.62 -14.30
C HIS A 6 3.75 21.53 -15.03
N PHE A 7 3.10 20.52 -15.60
CA PHE A 7 3.72 19.48 -16.43
C PHE A 7 2.70 18.79 -17.34
N LEU A 8 3.22 18.16 -18.40
CA LEU A 8 2.48 17.23 -19.24
C LEU A 8 3.11 15.83 -19.09
N LEU A 9 2.29 14.86 -18.72
CA LEU A 9 2.66 13.46 -18.59
C LEU A 9 2.13 12.69 -19.79
N LEU A 10 2.96 11.79 -20.32
CA LEU A 10 2.52 10.83 -21.31
C LEU A 10 2.17 9.54 -20.59
N ASP A 11 0.88 9.17 -20.61
CA ASP A 11 0.35 8.08 -19.79
C ASP A 11 0.25 6.77 -20.56
N GLY A 12 0.15 6.82 -21.89
CA GLY A 12 0.10 5.64 -22.71
C GLY A 12 -0.09 5.93 -24.18
N PHE A 13 0.28 4.95 -25.00
CA PHE A 13 0.02 4.94 -26.42
C PHE A 13 -0.42 3.53 -26.82
N ASP A 14 -1.59 3.44 -27.47
CA ASP A 14 -2.11 2.21 -28.05
C ASP A 14 -1.75 2.18 -29.55
N PRO A 15 -0.86 1.27 -29.99
CA PRO A 15 -0.43 1.20 -31.39
C PRO A 15 -1.51 0.67 -32.34
N ASP A 16 -2.51 -0.08 -31.84
CA ASP A 16 -3.55 -0.66 -32.68
C ASP A 16 -4.64 0.36 -33.02
N THR A 17 -4.95 1.25 -32.06
CA THR A 17 -5.93 2.32 -32.25
C THR A 17 -5.31 3.67 -32.62
N GLY A 18 -4.01 3.84 -32.38
CA GLY A 18 -3.30 5.12 -32.46
C GLY A 18 -3.67 6.08 -31.32
N GLU A 19 -4.30 5.61 -30.24
CA GLU A 19 -4.74 6.46 -29.13
C GLU A 19 -3.57 6.81 -28.22
N LEU A 20 -3.26 8.10 -28.10
CA LEU A 20 -2.29 8.67 -27.16
C LEU A 20 -3.04 9.29 -25.97
N ALA A 21 -2.72 8.84 -24.76
CA ALA A 21 -3.22 9.39 -23.51
C ALA A 21 -2.19 10.37 -22.92
N LEU A 22 -2.65 11.61 -22.69
CA LEU A 22 -1.85 12.69 -22.15
C LEU A 22 -2.54 13.27 -20.92
N ARG A 23 -1.80 13.40 -19.82
CA ARG A 23 -2.28 14.12 -18.64
C ARG A 23 -1.65 15.51 -18.61
N VAL A 24 -2.50 16.53 -18.55
CA VAL A 24 -2.07 17.92 -18.38
C VAL A 24 -2.35 18.31 -16.94
N VAL A 25 -1.31 18.77 -16.25
CA VAL A 25 -1.44 19.28 -14.88
C VAL A 25 -1.28 20.79 -14.90
N LEU A 26 -2.34 21.46 -14.46
CA LEU A 26 -2.46 22.91 -14.40
C LEU A 26 -2.48 23.32 -12.92
N HIS A 27 -1.83 24.42 -12.59
CA HIS A 27 -1.85 25.02 -11.26
C HIS A 27 -2.61 26.35 -11.33
N GLY A 28 -3.80 26.44 -10.73
CA GLY A 28 -4.65 27.63 -10.77
C GLY A 28 -5.32 27.92 -9.43
N ASP A 29 -5.30 29.19 -9.00
CA ASP A 29 -5.96 29.67 -7.77
C ASP A 29 -5.68 28.84 -6.50
N GLY A 30 -4.47 28.26 -6.40
CA GLY A 30 -4.03 27.45 -5.26
C GLY A 30 -4.39 25.96 -5.35
N GLU A 31 -5.09 25.53 -6.39
CA GLU A 31 -5.44 24.12 -6.65
C GLU A 31 -4.79 23.61 -7.95
N GLU A 32 -4.36 22.35 -7.93
CA GLU A 32 -3.91 21.66 -9.14
C GLU A 32 -5.10 20.98 -9.83
N ALA A 33 -5.37 21.37 -11.07
CA ALA A 33 -6.38 20.74 -11.91
C ALA A 33 -5.69 19.79 -12.90
N GLU A 34 -6.04 18.51 -12.80
CA GLU A 34 -5.61 17.49 -13.76
C GLU A 34 -6.65 17.32 -14.87
N ARG A 35 -6.18 17.16 -16.10
CA ARG A 35 -7.04 16.85 -17.25
C ARG A 35 -6.42 15.74 -18.07
N MET A 36 -7.23 14.72 -18.34
CA MET A 36 -6.87 13.66 -19.28
C MET A 36 -7.30 14.06 -20.68
N LEU A 37 -6.37 14.04 -21.62
CA LEU A 37 -6.59 14.25 -23.04
C LEU A 37 -6.31 12.93 -23.76
N ARG A 38 -7.24 12.50 -24.60
CA ARG A 38 -7.11 11.30 -25.43
C ARG A 38 -7.14 11.72 -26.88
N LEU A 39 -6.11 11.33 -27.62
CA LEU A 39 -5.89 11.79 -28.97
C LEU A 39 -5.72 10.61 -29.88
N LYS A 40 -6.49 10.57 -30.95
CA LYS A 40 -6.29 9.59 -32.01
C LYS A 40 -5.24 10.12 -32.98
N LEU A 41 -4.06 9.53 -32.97
CA LEU A 41 -2.98 9.87 -33.87
C LEU A 41 -3.09 9.05 -35.15
N HIS A 42 -3.12 9.73 -36.29
CA HIS A 42 -2.99 9.10 -37.60
C HIS A 42 -1.51 9.18 -38.01
N LEU A 43 -0.73 8.22 -37.53
CA LEU A 43 0.71 8.14 -37.80
C LEU A 43 0.90 7.58 -39.24
N GLY A 44 1.34 8.41 -40.19
CA GLY A 44 1.43 8.10 -41.64
C GLY A 44 1.54 9.35 -42.55
N HIS A 45 1.88 9.16 -43.85
CA HIS A 45 2.39 10.24 -44.72
C HIS A 45 1.48 11.48 -44.86
N GLY A 46 1.96 12.61 -44.32
CA GLY A 46 1.74 13.96 -44.86
C GLY A 46 0.87 14.91 -44.03
N GLY A 47 0.23 14.44 -42.95
CA GLY A 47 -0.61 15.28 -42.08
C GLY A 47 0.16 15.95 -40.95
N ASP A 48 -0.27 17.15 -40.53
CA ASP A 48 0.21 17.76 -39.27
C ASP A 48 -0.44 17.04 -38.08
N VAL A 49 0.21 15.97 -37.61
CA VAL A 49 -0.21 15.15 -36.46
C VAL A 49 -0.31 15.97 -35.17
N LEU A 50 0.35 17.14 -35.10
CA LEU A 50 0.29 18.05 -33.96
C LEU A 50 -0.88 19.01 -33.99
N LEU A 51 -1.51 19.25 -35.15
CA LEU A 51 -2.60 20.21 -35.23
C LEU A 51 -3.80 19.83 -34.33
N PRO A 52 -4.28 18.57 -34.31
CA PRO A 52 -5.32 18.15 -33.38
C PRO A 52 -4.89 18.32 -31.91
N LEU A 53 -3.65 17.92 -31.59
CA LEU A 53 -3.07 18.04 -30.25
C LEU A 53 -2.98 19.50 -29.78
N ARG A 54 -2.53 20.41 -30.64
CA ARG A 54 -2.46 21.84 -30.33
C ARG A 54 -3.85 22.41 -30.08
N ARG A 55 -4.86 22.03 -30.88
CA ARG A 55 -6.25 22.47 -30.68
C ARG A 55 -6.80 21.97 -29.36
N GLU A 56 -6.62 20.69 -29.07
CA GLU A 56 -7.05 20.06 -27.82
C GLU A 56 -6.37 20.71 -26.62
N LEU A 57 -5.05 20.88 -26.65
CA LEU A 57 -4.33 21.59 -25.59
C LEU A 57 -4.78 23.06 -25.46
N GLN A 58 -5.00 23.79 -26.56
CA GLN A 58 -5.47 25.18 -26.50
C GLN A 58 -6.88 25.29 -25.92
N THR A 59 -7.79 24.41 -26.33
CA THR A 59 -9.17 24.36 -25.84
C THR A 59 -9.23 23.95 -24.38
N HIS A 60 -8.45 22.93 -23.98
CA HIS A 60 -8.55 22.33 -22.65
C HIS A 60 -7.59 22.90 -21.61
N ALA A 61 -6.42 23.42 -22.00
CA ALA A 61 -5.50 24.05 -21.07
C ALA A 61 -5.73 25.56 -20.91
N LEU A 62 -6.65 26.14 -21.70
CA LEU A 62 -6.96 27.57 -21.72
C LEU A 62 -5.71 28.47 -21.90
N ALA A 63 -4.66 27.91 -22.51
CA ALA A 63 -3.35 28.52 -22.67
C ALA A 63 -2.70 28.09 -23.99
N THR A 64 -1.83 28.93 -24.55
CA THR A 64 -1.00 28.57 -25.69
C THR A 64 -0.03 27.46 -25.28
N VAL A 65 0.04 26.39 -26.07
CA VAL A 65 1.04 25.32 -25.89
C VAL A 65 2.43 25.95 -25.82
N PRO A 66 3.19 25.75 -24.72
CA PRO A 66 4.53 26.30 -24.62
C PRO A 66 5.43 25.78 -25.75
N PRO A 67 6.35 26.60 -26.28
CA PRO A 67 7.26 26.17 -27.35
C PRO A 67 8.08 24.91 -27.00
N LEU A 68 8.45 24.75 -25.74
CA LEU A 68 9.16 23.55 -25.26
C LEU A 68 8.31 22.28 -25.35
N TRP A 69 7.03 22.36 -25.00
CA TRP A 69 6.11 21.24 -25.18
C TRP A 69 5.92 20.92 -26.66
N ASP A 70 5.75 21.93 -27.52
CA ASP A 70 5.61 21.72 -28.96
C ASP A 70 6.81 20.97 -29.55
N LYS A 71 8.02 21.42 -29.21
CA LYS A 71 9.27 20.74 -29.60
C LYS A 71 9.32 19.32 -29.03
N GLY A 72 8.92 19.13 -27.77
CA GLY A 72 8.96 17.81 -27.13
C GLY A 72 7.97 16.82 -27.73
N LEU A 73 6.74 17.26 -27.99
CA LEU A 73 5.70 16.47 -28.63
C LEU A 73 6.06 16.09 -30.07
N LYS A 74 6.72 16.98 -30.84
CA LYS A 74 7.30 16.64 -32.15
C LYS A 74 8.26 15.46 -32.05
N LEU A 75 9.16 15.51 -31.09
CA LEU A 75 10.17 14.46 -30.89
C LEU A 75 9.51 13.13 -30.50
N ILE A 76 8.51 13.18 -29.62
CA ILE A 76 7.74 11.99 -29.22
C ILE A 76 7.00 11.38 -30.41
N ILE A 77 6.27 12.19 -31.18
CA ILE A 77 5.53 11.70 -32.35
C ILE A 77 6.50 11.09 -33.36
N ARG A 78 7.61 11.76 -33.65
CA ARG A 78 8.64 11.22 -34.55
C ARG A 78 9.21 9.90 -34.02
N ALA A 79 9.50 9.80 -32.73
CA ALA A 79 9.99 8.56 -32.13
C ALA A 79 8.95 7.43 -32.24
N LEU A 80 7.66 7.73 -32.07
CA LEU A 80 6.57 6.77 -32.28
C LEU A 80 6.46 6.33 -33.75
N GLU A 81 6.58 7.26 -34.70
CA GLU A 81 6.58 6.95 -36.14
C GLU A 81 7.76 6.05 -36.53
N ASP A 82 8.97 6.39 -36.06
CA ASP A 82 10.18 5.62 -36.29
C ASP A 82 10.06 4.21 -35.67
N ASP A 83 9.55 4.10 -34.44
CA ASP A 83 9.34 2.82 -33.74
C ASP A 83 8.32 1.93 -34.47
N MET A 84 7.21 2.48 -34.97
CA MET A 84 6.20 1.71 -35.71
C MET A 84 6.64 1.32 -37.12
N GLY A 85 7.49 2.14 -37.76
CA GLY A 85 8.01 1.88 -39.11
C GLY A 85 9.19 0.91 -39.16
N GLY A 86 9.82 0.60 -38.01
CA GLY A 86 10.94 -0.32 -37.92
C GLY A 86 10.57 -1.81 -38.06
N PRO A 87 11.56 -2.70 -38.31
CA PRO A 87 11.35 -4.13 -38.55
C PRO A 87 10.69 -4.90 -37.38
N GLU A 88 10.56 -4.29 -36.21
CA GLU A 88 9.98 -4.88 -34.98
C GLU A 88 8.76 -4.12 -34.44
N GLY A 89 8.04 -3.37 -35.30
CA GLY A 89 7.13 -2.26 -34.93
C GLY A 89 5.92 -2.49 -34.01
N ARG A 90 5.83 -3.56 -33.20
CA ARG A 90 4.74 -3.80 -32.23
C ARG A 90 5.20 -4.58 -30.99
N HIS A 91 6.03 -3.97 -30.13
CA HIS A 91 6.34 -4.54 -28.81
C HIS A 91 5.88 -3.62 -27.68
N VAL A 92 5.00 -4.12 -26.81
CA VAL A 92 4.46 -3.42 -25.61
C VAL A 92 5.57 -2.84 -24.72
N SER A 93 6.72 -3.53 -24.63
CA SER A 93 7.89 -3.10 -23.87
C SER A 93 8.50 -1.78 -24.38
N ARG A 94 8.38 -1.49 -25.69
CA ARG A 94 8.94 -0.28 -26.30
C ARG A 94 8.16 0.94 -25.83
N TYR A 95 6.83 0.93 -25.90
CA TYR A 95 6.01 2.07 -25.48
C TYR A 95 6.01 2.34 -23.96
N ARG A 96 6.67 1.52 -23.14
CA ARG A 96 6.92 1.86 -21.73
C ARG A 96 7.68 3.18 -21.58
N TRP A 97 8.53 3.54 -22.56
CA TRP A 97 9.21 4.84 -22.54
C TRP A 97 8.23 6.01 -22.58
N VAL A 98 7.06 5.86 -23.23
CA VAL A 98 6.01 6.88 -23.27
C VAL A 98 5.54 7.16 -21.84
N ARG A 99 5.28 6.11 -21.06
CA ARG A 99 4.86 6.21 -19.65
C ARG A 99 5.88 6.88 -18.73
N THR A 100 7.13 7.02 -19.15
CA THR A 100 8.15 7.68 -18.33
C THR A 100 8.43 9.11 -18.78
N GLN A 101 7.75 9.60 -19.82
CA GLN A 101 7.98 10.94 -20.34
C GLN A 101 7.20 12.01 -19.57
N VAL A 102 7.96 12.99 -19.08
CA VAL A 102 7.47 14.19 -18.39
C VAL A 102 7.98 15.43 -19.13
N LEU A 103 7.09 16.35 -19.46
CA LEU A 103 7.43 17.61 -20.11
C LEU A 103 7.13 18.79 -19.19
N HIS A 104 8.18 19.53 -18.82
CA HIS A 104 8.05 20.77 -18.07
C HIS A 104 7.93 21.97 -19.03
N PRO A 105 6.99 22.90 -18.81
CA PRO A 105 6.62 23.93 -19.78
C PRO A 105 7.70 25.01 -20.01
N THR A 106 8.59 25.20 -19.04
CA THR A 106 9.56 26.30 -19.04
C THR A 106 11.01 25.88 -18.78
N ASP A 107 11.26 24.61 -18.43
CA ASP A 107 12.60 24.15 -18.02
C ASP A 107 12.84 22.74 -18.55
N GLU A 108 13.62 22.63 -19.63
CA GLU A 108 14.00 21.33 -20.23
C GLU A 108 14.76 20.41 -19.25
N ARG A 109 15.36 20.96 -18.17
CA ARG A 109 16.09 20.15 -17.17
C ARG A 109 15.18 19.39 -16.20
N ARG A 110 13.91 19.81 -16.12
CA ARG A 110 12.88 19.21 -15.25
C ARG A 110 11.95 18.25 -15.98
N GLY A 111 12.07 18.17 -17.31
CA GLY A 111 11.44 17.14 -18.13
C GLY A 111 12.41 16.00 -18.39
N THR A 112 11.91 14.80 -18.64
CA THR A 112 12.74 13.62 -18.93
C THR A 112 13.21 13.58 -20.37
N LEU A 113 12.54 14.31 -21.25
CA LEU A 113 12.81 14.25 -22.68
C LEU A 113 14.24 14.69 -23.00
N ASN A 114 14.91 13.94 -23.88
CA ASN A 114 16.29 14.16 -24.35
C ASN A 114 17.41 13.85 -23.35
N HIS A 115 17.08 13.31 -22.16
CA HIS A 115 18.09 12.89 -21.19
C HIS A 115 18.40 11.40 -21.32
N ALA A 116 19.62 11.01 -20.94
CA ALA A 116 19.95 9.59 -20.75
C ALA A 116 19.07 8.97 -19.66
N VAL A 117 18.83 7.66 -19.72
CA VAL A 117 17.95 6.93 -18.78
C VAL A 117 18.29 7.21 -17.31
N ALA A 118 19.57 7.30 -16.96
CA ALA A 118 20.00 7.64 -15.60
C ALA A 118 19.48 9.00 -15.14
N ARG A 119 19.59 10.04 -15.98
CA ARG A 119 19.09 11.38 -15.66
C ARG A 119 17.57 11.44 -15.68
N GLN A 120 16.90 10.66 -16.53
CA GLN A 120 15.43 10.52 -16.48
C GLN A 120 14.97 9.94 -15.15
N ALA A 121 15.64 8.90 -14.66
CA ALA A 121 15.36 8.31 -13.35
C ALA A 121 15.59 9.33 -12.21
N GLU A 122 16.67 10.10 -12.23
CA GLU A 122 16.91 11.17 -11.26
C GLU A 122 15.78 12.21 -11.25
N ILE A 123 15.32 12.65 -12.43
CA ILE A 123 14.21 13.60 -12.54
C ILE A 123 12.93 12.99 -11.94
N LEU A 124 12.57 11.76 -12.29
CA LEU A 124 11.38 11.09 -11.74
C LEU A 124 11.47 10.92 -10.22
N TRP A 125 12.66 10.62 -9.70
CA TRP A 125 12.93 10.57 -8.26
C TRP A 125 12.74 11.93 -7.58
N GLU A 126 13.31 13.01 -8.14
CA GLU A 126 13.15 14.38 -7.62
C GLU A 126 11.67 14.78 -7.53
N TRP A 127 10.87 14.47 -8.56
CA TRP A 127 9.42 14.71 -8.56
C TRP A 127 8.68 13.84 -7.55
N ALA A 128 8.97 12.54 -7.50
CA ALA A 128 8.35 11.62 -6.54
C ALA A 128 8.56 12.08 -5.09
N GLN A 129 9.80 12.45 -4.75
CA GLN A 129 10.13 12.97 -3.42
C GLN A 129 9.40 14.28 -3.10
N ARG A 130 9.25 15.17 -4.08
CA ARG A 130 8.56 16.43 -3.89
C ARG A 130 7.07 16.21 -3.60
N PHE A 131 6.42 15.31 -4.31
CA PHE A 131 5.01 14.96 -4.05
C PHE A 131 4.83 14.24 -2.73
N ASP A 132 5.76 13.33 -2.39
CA ASP A 132 5.79 12.63 -1.10
C ASP A 132 5.88 13.64 0.06
N GLN A 133 6.79 14.61 -0.03
CA GLN A 133 6.93 15.70 0.96
C GLN A 133 5.73 16.64 1.02
N ALA A 134 5.02 16.82 -0.10
CA ALA A 134 3.80 17.62 -0.16
C ALA A 134 2.56 16.87 0.37
N GLY A 135 2.68 15.57 0.67
CA GLY A 135 1.57 14.73 1.09
C GLY A 135 0.64 14.30 -0.05
N ASP A 136 1.03 14.53 -1.31
CA ASP A 136 0.27 14.07 -2.48
C ASP A 136 0.69 12.64 -2.84
N ALA A 137 0.16 11.69 -2.07
CA ALA A 137 0.54 10.29 -2.19
C ALA A 137 0.17 9.68 -3.54
N VAL A 138 -0.94 10.11 -4.16
CA VAL A 138 -1.36 9.61 -5.47
C VAL A 138 -0.30 9.95 -6.52
N LYS A 139 0.20 11.19 -6.53
CA LYS A 139 1.28 11.57 -7.45
C LYS A 139 2.61 10.94 -7.07
N ALA A 140 2.94 10.86 -5.78
CA ALA A 140 4.16 10.21 -5.34
C ALA A 140 4.23 8.75 -5.83
N ILE A 141 3.14 8.00 -5.68
CA ILE A 141 3.01 6.62 -6.18
C ILE A 141 3.24 6.57 -7.70
N ASP A 142 2.53 7.39 -8.49
CA ASP A 142 2.68 7.39 -9.96
C ASP A 142 4.13 7.67 -10.40
N PHE A 143 4.78 8.68 -9.80
CA PHE A 143 6.17 9.00 -10.14
C PHE A 143 7.17 7.93 -9.67
N PHE A 144 6.96 7.29 -8.51
CA PHE A 144 7.77 6.15 -8.09
C PHE A 144 7.57 4.95 -9.02
N GLU A 145 6.35 4.65 -9.47
CA GLU A 145 6.11 3.59 -10.44
C GLU A 145 6.83 3.85 -11.76
N ARG A 146 6.75 5.07 -12.28
CA ARG A 146 7.48 5.48 -13.50
C ARG A 146 8.99 5.38 -13.31
N LEU A 147 9.51 5.79 -12.16
CA LEU A 147 10.92 5.63 -11.81
C LEU A 147 11.33 4.15 -11.89
N LEU A 148 10.53 3.26 -11.31
CA LEU A 148 10.85 1.82 -11.28
C LEU A 148 10.68 1.12 -12.63
N LEU A 149 10.05 1.76 -13.63
CA LEU A 149 10.12 1.31 -15.03
C LEU A 149 11.52 1.52 -15.63
N LEU A 150 12.22 2.61 -15.25
CA LEU A 150 13.57 2.94 -15.75
C LEU A 150 14.69 2.36 -14.89
N ALA A 151 14.49 2.32 -13.58
CA ALA A 151 15.45 1.83 -12.61
C ALA A 151 14.80 0.76 -11.71
N PRO A 152 14.62 -0.48 -12.21
CA PRO A 152 13.90 -1.52 -11.49
C PRO A 152 14.49 -1.91 -10.13
N ASN A 153 15.78 -1.64 -9.92
CA ASN A 153 16.48 -1.97 -8.66
C ASN A 153 16.77 -0.70 -7.83
N HIS A 154 16.06 0.40 -8.08
CA HIS A 154 16.22 1.64 -7.31
C HIS A 154 15.66 1.47 -5.89
N LEU A 155 16.51 0.96 -4.99
CA LEU A 155 16.11 0.54 -3.65
C LEU A 155 15.38 1.64 -2.84
N PRO A 156 15.85 2.90 -2.79
CA PRO A 156 15.11 3.96 -2.08
C PRO A 156 13.69 4.18 -2.63
N GLY A 157 13.50 3.98 -3.94
CA GLY A 157 12.19 4.09 -4.60
C GLY A 157 11.28 2.93 -4.24
N ILE A 158 11.82 1.70 -4.20
CA ILE A 158 11.08 0.51 -3.77
C ILE A 158 10.60 0.67 -2.32
N ILE A 159 11.49 1.12 -1.43
CA ILE A 159 11.17 1.31 0.00
C ILE A 159 10.05 2.34 0.18
N ARG A 160 10.17 3.49 -0.49
CA ARG A 160 9.16 4.56 -0.38
C ARG A 160 7.82 4.17 -1.01
N LEU A 161 7.84 3.56 -2.20
CA LEU A 161 6.63 3.09 -2.85
C LEU A 161 5.94 1.99 -2.03
N SER A 162 6.69 1.04 -1.46
CA SER A 162 6.13 0.01 -0.57
C SER A 162 5.38 0.61 0.62
N ALA A 163 5.94 1.64 1.26
CA ALA A 163 5.29 2.33 2.36
C ALA A 163 4.01 3.07 1.91
N LEU A 164 4.09 3.85 0.83
CA LEU A 164 2.94 4.59 0.30
C LEU A 164 1.78 3.68 -0.11
N LEU A 165 2.07 2.58 -0.81
CA LEU A 165 1.08 1.60 -1.24
C LEU A 165 0.37 0.98 -0.03
N ARG A 166 1.12 0.57 1.00
CA ARG A 166 0.56 0.04 2.25
C ARG A 166 -0.35 1.06 2.93
N ASP A 167 0.14 2.29 3.10
CA ASP A 167 -0.58 3.35 3.82
C ASP A 167 -1.89 3.75 3.08
N HIS A 168 -2.00 3.43 1.79
CA HIS A 168 -3.19 3.67 0.95
C HIS A 168 -4.02 2.39 0.68
N GLY A 169 -3.73 1.28 1.37
CA GLY A 169 -4.51 0.04 1.26
C GLY A 169 -4.27 -0.78 -0.02
N LEU A 170 -3.27 -0.43 -0.83
CA LEU A 170 -2.84 -1.17 -2.01
C LEU A 170 -1.88 -2.30 -1.58
N ILE A 171 -2.43 -3.27 -0.83
CA ILE A 171 -1.64 -4.24 -0.07
C ILE A 171 -0.92 -5.25 -0.98
N GLU A 172 -1.55 -5.71 -2.06
CA GLU A 172 -0.92 -6.64 -3.00
C GLU A 172 0.30 -6.01 -3.71
N GLU A 173 0.16 -4.75 -4.14
CA GLU A 173 1.25 -4.00 -4.74
C GLU A 173 2.37 -3.74 -3.73
N ALA A 174 2.02 -3.43 -2.48
CA ALA A 174 2.98 -3.27 -1.38
C ALA A 174 3.77 -4.56 -1.11
N LEU A 175 3.11 -5.72 -1.12
CA LEU A 175 3.74 -7.04 -1.03
C LEU A 175 4.72 -7.25 -2.19
N GLY A 176 4.31 -6.94 -3.42
CA GLY A 176 5.19 -7.01 -4.59
C GLY A 176 6.45 -6.14 -4.45
N MET A 177 6.35 -4.96 -3.82
CA MET A 177 7.52 -4.13 -3.54
C MET A 177 8.40 -4.71 -2.43
N ALA A 178 7.83 -5.30 -1.39
CA ALA A 178 8.59 -5.98 -0.34
C ALA A 178 9.36 -7.18 -0.90
N ASP A 179 8.74 -7.98 -1.78
CA ASP A 179 9.40 -9.10 -2.45
C ASP A 179 10.55 -8.62 -3.36
N ARG A 180 10.36 -7.51 -4.10
CA ARG A 180 11.45 -6.89 -4.88
C ARG A 180 12.59 -6.38 -4.00
N TRP A 181 12.29 -5.80 -2.84
CA TRP A 181 13.32 -5.41 -1.88
C TRP A 181 14.12 -6.63 -1.44
N LEU A 182 13.45 -7.73 -1.09
CA LEU A 182 14.12 -8.98 -0.70
C LEU A 182 14.95 -9.61 -1.84
N GLN A 183 14.55 -9.45 -3.10
CA GLN A 183 15.40 -9.88 -4.22
C GLN A 183 16.73 -9.12 -4.28
N ILE A 184 16.76 -7.85 -3.83
CA ILE A 184 17.97 -7.03 -3.77
C ILE A 184 18.74 -7.28 -2.46
N GLN A 185 18.03 -7.48 -1.35
CA GLN A 185 18.58 -7.70 0.00
C GLN A 185 17.85 -8.88 0.69
N PRO A 186 18.30 -10.14 0.48
CA PRO A 186 17.56 -11.36 0.86
C PRO A 186 17.21 -11.53 2.33
N ASP A 187 17.92 -10.86 3.25
CA ASP A 187 17.73 -11.01 4.70
C ASP A 187 17.46 -9.67 5.40
N GLN A 188 17.02 -8.64 4.67
CA GLN A 188 16.76 -7.33 5.26
C GLN A 188 15.55 -7.39 6.22
N PRO A 189 15.72 -7.16 7.54
CA PRO A 189 14.64 -7.29 8.51
C PRO A 189 13.41 -6.43 8.20
N ASP A 190 13.61 -5.18 7.76
CA ASP A 190 12.52 -4.26 7.43
C ASP A 190 11.68 -4.74 6.23
N ALA A 191 12.33 -5.36 5.25
CA ALA A 191 11.67 -5.89 4.06
C ALA A 191 10.83 -7.13 4.42
N LEU A 192 11.39 -8.01 5.25
CA LEU A 192 10.70 -9.18 5.80
C LEU A 192 9.51 -8.77 6.69
N LEU A 193 9.66 -7.72 7.49
CA LEU A 193 8.59 -7.18 8.32
C LEU A 193 7.44 -6.65 7.46
N ARG A 194 7.72 -5.82 6.45
CA ARG A 194 6.71 -5.30 5.50
C ARG A 194 6.01 -6.41 4.74
N ARG A 195 6.76 -7.44 4.34
CA ARG A 195 6.20 -8.64 3.71
C ARG A 195 5.23 -9.35 4.67
N GLY A 196 5.62 -9.55 5.93
CA GLY A 196 4.77 -10.14 6.96
C GLY A 196 3.49 -9.35 7.22
N GLU A 197 3.60 -8.02 7.35
CA GLU A 197 2.46 -7.10 7.50
C GLU A 197 1.50 -7.20 6.32
N ALA A 198 2.00 -7.12 5.08
CA ALA A 198 1.15 -7.21 3.89
C ALA A 198 0.46 -8.58 3.80
N LEU A 199 1.16 -9.67 4.10
CA LEU A 199 0.57 -11.02 4.12
C LEU A 199 -0.49 -11.20 5.20
N LEU A 200 -0.36 -10.55 6.36
CA LEU A 200 -1.42 -10.52 7.38
C LEU A 200 -2.68 -9.86 6.85
N HIS A 201 -2.55 -8.69 6.21
CA HIS A 201 -3.67 -7.97 5.61
C HIS A 201 -4.36 -8.73 4.48
N LEU A 202 -3.61 -9.58 3.76
CA LEU A 202 -4.13 -10.46 2.69
C LEU A 202 -4.64 -11.81 3.22
N GLU A 203 -4.74 -11.98 4.55
CA GLU A 203 -5.17 -13.22 5.21
C GLU A 203 -4.29 -14.45 4.91
N ARG A 204 -3.06 -14.25 4.45
CA ARG A 204 -2.07 -15.30 4.15
C ARG A 204 -1.22 -15.63 5.38
N PHE A 205 -1.89 -16.03 6.47
CA PHE A 205 -1.31 -16.13 7.81
C PHE A 205 -0.10 -17.07 7.91
N ALA A 206 -0.12 -18.21 7.20
CA ALA A 206 0.98 -19.16 7.22
C ALA A 206 2.27 -18.56 6.63
N GLU A 207 2.16 -17.79 5.55
CA GLU A 207 3.28 -17.12 4.91
C GLU A 207 3.75 -15.89 5.71
N ALA A 208 2.80 -15.16 6.33
CA ALA A 208 3.11 -14.05 7.22
C ALA A 208 3.96 -14.53 8.41
N ARG A 209 3.57 -15.65 9.04
CA ARG A 209 4.34 -16.27 10.13
C ARG A 209 5.77 -16.56 9.70
N VAL A 210 5.96 -17.17 8.52
CA VAL A 210 7.30 -17.48 7.99
C VAL A 210 8.12 -16.20 7.78
N ALA A 211 7.51 -15.11 7.33
CA ALA A 211 8.19 -13.83 7.15
C ALA A 211 8.66 -13.24 8.49
N PHE A 212 7.80 -13.22 9.51
CA PHE A 212 8.18 -12.74 10.85
C PHE A 212 9.22 -13.63 11.52
N GLU A 213 9.12 -14.95 11.37
CA GLU A 213 10.15 -15.88 11.87
C GLU A 213 11.50 -15.68 11.17
N ALA A 214 11.50 -15.30 9.89
CA ALA A 214 12.73 -14.93 9.19
C ALA A 214 13.37 -13.67 9.80
N VAL A 215 12.56 -12.65 10.17
CA VAL A 215 13.07 -11.50 10.94
C VAL A 215 13.72 -11.96 12.25
N LEU A 216 13.05 -12.84 12.99
CA LEU A 216 13.54 -13.32 14.30
C LEU A 216 14.79 -14.21 14.20
N LYS A 217 15.03 -14.87 13.06
CA LYS A 217 16.30 -15.57 12.79
C LYS A 217 17.47 -14.62 12.64
N VAL A 218 17.25 -13.46 12.02
CA VAL A 218 18.28 -12.42 11.80
C VAL A 218 18.46 -11.58 13.06
N ASN A 219 17.34 -11.19 13.69
CA ASN A 219 17.29 -10.39 14.91
C ASN A 219 16.27 -10.98 15.90
N PRO A 220 16.73 -11.83 16.84
CA PRO A 220 15.86 -12.43 17.85
C PRO A 220 15.24 -11.42 18.83
N VAL A 221 15.77 -10.20 18.94
CA VAL A 221 15.32 -9.18 19.89
C VAL A 221 14.47 -8.10 19.20
N HIS A 222 13.56 -8.51 18.32
CA HIS A 222 12.71 -7.61 17.53
C HIS A 222 11.23 -7.66 17.99
N PRO A 223 10.76 -6.71 18.82
CA PRO A 223 9.42 -6.76 19.42
C PRO A 223 8.28 -6.84 18.40
N LEU A 224 8.32 -6.02 17.34
CA LEU A 224 7.29 -6.01 16.30
C LEU A 224 7.22 -7.33 15.50
N ALA A 225 8.33 -8.06 15.40
CA ALA A 225 8.35 -9.33 14.68
C ALA A 225 7.75 -10.44 15.55
N HIS A 226 7.99 -10.40 16.87
CA HIS A 226 7.27 -11.24 17.82
C HIS A 226 5.76 -10.94 17.81
N LEU A 227 5.35 -9.67 17.84
CA LEU A 227 3.93 -9.29 17.78
C LEU A 227 3.27 -9.74 16.46
N GLY A 228 3.93 -9.53 15.32
CA GLY A 228 3.46 -10.00 14.03
C GLY A 228 3.38 -11.54 13.94
N ALA A 229 4.38 -12.25 14.43
CA ALA A 229 4.38 -13.72 14.49
C ALA A 229 3.27 -14.26 15.40
N ALA A 230 3.06 -13.63 16.55
CA ALA A 230 1.94 -13.93 17.45
C ALA A 230 0.61 -13.73 16.74
N GLN A 231 0.40 -12.60 16.06
CA GLN A 231 -0.84 -12.32 15.35
C GLN A 231 -1.08 -13.33 14.22
N ALA A 232 -0.06 -13.60 13.40
CA ALA A 232 -0.14 -14.59 12.32
C ALA A 232 -0.46 -15.99 12.85
N ARG A 233 0.17 -16.39 13.96
CA ARG A 233 -0.06 -17.69 14.60
C ARG A 233 -1.46 -17.79 15.18
N SER A 234 -1.93 -16.74 15.84
CA SER A 234 -3.29 -16.67 16.37
C SER A 234 -4.32 -16.82 15.26
N LEU A 235 -4.20 -16.04 14.18
CA LEU A 235 -5.14 -16.09 13.05
C LEU A 235 -5.10 -17.43 12.29
N ALA A 236 -3.97 -18.14 12.34
CA ALA A 236 -3.83 -19.52 11.87
C ALA A 236 -4.33 -20.58 12.86
N GLY A 237 -4.81 -20.19 14.05
CA GLY A 237 -5.35 -21.09 15.09
C GLY A 237 -4.32 -21.71 16.03
N GLY A 238 -3.07 -21.25 16.02
CA GLY A 238 -2.01 -21.70 16.93
C GLY A 238 -1.84 -20.80 18.16
N ASP A 239 -1.05 -21.25 19.14
CA ASP A 239 -0.77 -20.50 20.38
C ASP A 239 0.19 -19.31 20.15
N PRO A 240 -0.24 -18.05 20.37
CA PRO A 240 0.62 -16.88 20.22
C PRO A 240 1.46 -16.57 21.47
N CYS A 241 1.16 -17.17 22.62
CA CYS A 241 1.76 -16.80 23.92
C CYS A 241 3.29 -16.79 23.91
N PRO A 242 4.01 -17.76 23.29
CA PRO A 242 5.48 -17.73 23.28
C PRO A 242 6.06 -16.46 22.66
N HIS A 243 5.42 -15.94 21.59
CA HIS A 243 5.88 -14.70 20.97
C HIS A 243 5.38 -13.46 21.73
N LEU A 244 4.19 -13.50 22.30
CA LEU A 244 3.69 -12.39 23.12
C LEU A 244 4.50 -12.20 24.39
N ASP A 245 4.87 -13.28 25.08
CA ASP A 245 5.73 -13.23 26.26
C ASP A 245 7.09 -12.63 25.91
N ALA A 246 7.72 -13.08 24.81
CA ALA A 246 8.97 -12.52 24.33
C ALA A 246 8.84 -11.02 23.97
N ALA A 247 7.76 -10.61 23.29
CA ALA A 247 7.53 -9.19 23.00
C ALA A 247 7.39 -8.35 24.28
N MET A 248 6.70 -8.89 25.29
CA MET A 248 6.50 -8.23 26.59
C MET A 248 7.80 -8.13 27.39
N GLU A 249 8.66 -9.14 27.34
CA GLU A 249 9.99 -9.10 27.97
C GLU A 249 10.90 -8.05 27.32
N LEU A 250 10.80 -7.87 25.99
CA LEU A 250 11.61 -6.90 25.27
C LEU A 250 11.11 -5.45 25.44
N ASP A 251 9.80 -5.22 25.29
CA ASP A 251 9.18 -3.90 25.44
C ASP A 251 7.70 -4.03 25.82
N ALA A 252 7.43 -4.13 27.12
CA ALA A 252 6.08 -4.29 27.65
C ALA A 252 5.15 -3.10 27.33
N GLU A 253 5.66 -1.88 27.25
CA GLU A 253 4.83 -0.71 27.00
C GLU A 253 4.37 -0.67 25.54
N ALA A 254 5.31 -0.81 24.60
CA ALA A 254 4.99 -0.86 23.18
C ALA A 254 4.15 -2.10 22.84
N ALA A 255 4.50 -3.27 23.40
CA ALA A 255 3.74 -4.50 23.18
C ALA A 255 2.29 -4.37 23.65
N ARG A 256 2.05 -3.78 24.83
CA ARG A 256 0.68 -3.52 25.32
C ARG A 256 -0.09 -2.56 24.42
N SER A 257 0.54 -1.50 23.92
CA SER A 257 -0.09 -0.55 23.00
C SER A 257 -0.56 -1.26 21.72
N VAL A 258 0.34 -2.00 21.06
CA VAL A 258 0.01 -2.76 19.84
C VAL A 258 -1.06 -3.82 20.13
N LEU A 259 -0.91 -4.56 21.24
CA LEU A 259 -1.86 -5.58 21.65
C LEU A 259 -3.27 -5.04 21.89
N ARG A 260 -3.41 -3.81 22.41
CA ARG A 260 -4.72 -3.16 22.62
C ARG A 260 -5.39 -2.75 21.32
N GLU A 261 -4.61 -2.27 20.36
CA GLU A 261 -5.15 -1.67 19.13
C GLU A 261 -5.40 -2.69 18.02
N THR A 262 -4.49 -3.66 17.84
CA THR A 262 -4.40 -4.38 16.56
C THR A 262 -4.50 -5.90 16.67
N PHE A 263 -4.32 -6.47 17.87
CA PHE A 263 -4.13 -7.91 18.03
C PHE A 263 -5.44 -8.70 18.01
N ASP A 264 -5.83 -9.25 16.87
CA ASP A 264 -7.02 -10.09 16.75
C ASP A 264 -6.74 -11.56 17.14
N TYR A 265 -7.46 -12.06 18.14
CA TYR A 265 -7.38 -13.44 18.60
C TYR A 265 -8.56 -14.25 18.05
N ARG A 266 -8.50 -14.65 16.77
CA ARG A 266 -9.50 -15.55 16.16
C ARG A 266 -9.09 -17.01 16.31
N VAL A 267 -10.05 -17.91 16.51
CA VAL A 267 -9.82 -19.36 16.39
C VAL A 267 -10.82 -19.97 15.40
N LEU A 268 -10.31 -20.73 14.44
CA LEU A 268 -11.06 -21.27 13.28
C LEU A 268 -11.80 -22.60 13.54
N ALA A 269 -12.24 -22.88 14.77
CA ALA A 269 -13.09 -24.06 15.00
C ALA A 269 -14.12 -23.83 16.11
N SER A 270 -15.39 -23.80 15.71
CA SER A 270 -16.51 -23.97 16.66
C SER A 270 -16.52 -25.42 17.14
N LEU A 271 -16.59 -25.64 18.44
CA LEU A 271 -17.02 -26.94 18.94
C LEU A 271 -18.55 -26.99 18.85
N SER A 272 -19.10 -28.12 18.41
CA SER A 272 -20.56 -28.33 18.42
C SER A 272 -21.05 -28.43 19.86
N GLY A 273 -22.02 -27.59 20.26
CA GLY A 273 -22.61 -27.60 21.61
C GLY A 273 -22.03 -26.58 22.59
N GLU A 274 -21.29 -25.58 22.10
CA GLU A 274 -20.69 -24.53 22.92
C GLU A 274 -21.70 -23.50 23.45
N THR A 275 -21.54 -23.08 24.71
CA THR A 275 -22.32 -22.01 25.34
C THR A 275 -22.09 -20.69 24.62
N VAL A 276 -23.16 -19.94 24.34
CA VAL A 276 -23.11 -18.60 23.73
C VAL A 276 -23.73 -17.61 24.71
N TYR A 277 -22.95 -16.61 25.10
CA TYR A 277 -23.40 -15.53 25.98
C TYR A 277 -23.88 -14.32 25.16
N PRO A 278 -25.09 -13.80 25.38
CA PRO A 278 -25.54 -12.60 24.70
C PRO A 278 -24.69 -11.39 25.12
N ILE A 279 -24.43 -10.47 24.18
CA ILE A 279 -23.59 -9.28 24.40
C ILE A 279 -24.09 -8.45 25.59
N THR A 280 -25.40 -8.40 25.80
CA THR A 280 -26.06 -7.65 26.89
C THR A 280 -25.73 -8.18 28.29
N GLU A 281 -25.33 -9.44 28.44
CA GLU A 281 -24.98 -10.06 29.73
C GLU A 281 -23.49 -9.98 30.06
N LEU A 282 -22.66 -9.59 29.08
CA LEU A 282 -21.20 -9.50 29.26
C LEU A 282 -20.76 -8.55 30.38
N PRO A 283 -21.37 -7.36 30.61
CA PRO A 283 -20.98 -6.46 31.70
C PRO A 283 -21.03 -7.14 33.07
N ASP A 284 -22.13 -7.83 33.33
CA ASP A 284 -22.33 -8.55 34.59
C ASP A 284 -21.40 -9.76 34.72
N LEU A 285 -21.19 -10.50 33.62
CA LEU A 285 -20.32 -11.68 33.58
C LEU A 285 -18.83 -11.37 33.75
N LEU A 286 -18.41 -10.17 33.34
CA LEU A 286 -17.01 -9.72 33.37
C LEU A 286 -16.71 -8.78 34.54
N GLY A 287 -17.74 -8.30 35.24
CA GLY A 287 -17.62 -7.36 36.35
C GLY A 287 -17.16 -5.96 35.92
N VAL A 288 -17.56 -5.51 34.73
CA VAL A 288 -17.16 -4.22 34.15
C VAL A 288 -18.38 -3.40 33.74
N SER A 289 -18.21 -2.09 33.54
CA SER A 289 -19.32 -1.24 33.16
C SER A 289 -19.79 -1.53 31.72
N PRO A 290 -21.09 -1.36 31.41
CA PRO A 290 -21.60 -1.50 30.05
C PRO A 290 -20.88 -0.63 29.02
N SER A 291 -20.46 0.59 29.41
CA SER A 291 -19.69 1.50 28.55
C SER A 291 -18.30 0.97 28.20
N GLU A 292 -17.60 0.34 29.15
CA GLU A 292 -16.25 -0.21 28.92
C GLU A 292 -16.28 -1.39 27.93
N ILE A 293 -17.30 -2.24 28.01
CA ILE A 293 -17.51 -3.32 27.03
C ILE A 293 -17.95 -2.75 25.68
N GLN A 294 -18.77 -1.71 25.65
CA GLN A 294 -19.28 -1.16 24.40
C GLN A 294 -18.19 -0.46 23.57
N ASP A 295 -17.36 0.37 24.20
CA ASP A 295 -16.17 0.97 23.56
C ASP A 295 -15.21 -0.12 23.05
N TYR A 296 -15.09 -1.22 23.80
CA TYR A 296 -14.24 -2.35 23.45
C TYR A 296 -14.78 -3.16 22.25
N LEU A 297 -16.08 -3.49 22.25
CA LEU A 297 -16.74 -4.18 21.13
C LEU A 297 -16.70 -3.35 19.84
N GLN A 298 -16.85 -2.02 19.95
CA GLN A 298 -16.72 -1.11 18.81
C GLN A 298 -15.29 -1.06 18.26
N ASN A 299 -14.27 -0.98 19.12
CA ASN A 299 -12.87 -0.87 18.68
C ASN A 299 -12.33 -2.14 18.02
N ARG A 300 -12.92 -3.31 18.26
CA ARG A 300 -12.38 -4.61 17.84
C ARG A 300 -13.05 -5.23 16.63
N GLY A 301 -14.12 -4.64 16.12
CA GLY A 301 -14.86 -5.19 14.98
C GLY A 301 -15.39 -6.62 15.22
N LEU A 302 -15.46 -7.07 16.48
CA LEU A 302 -16.12 -8.32 16.84
C LEU A 302 -17.57 -8.17 16.38
N PRO A 303 -18.08 -9.08 15.53
CA PRO A 303 -19.38 -8.87 14.94
C PRO A 303 -20.41 -8.78 16.06
N ALA A 304 -21.14 -7.66 16.10
CA ALA A 304 -22.43 -7.59 16.80
C ALA A 304 -23.46 -8.57 16.20
N THR A 305 -23.06 -9.40 15.22
CA THR A 305 -23.91 -10.21 14.36
C THR A 305 -23.30 -11.58 14.06
N GLY A 306 -23.62 -12.57 14.90
CA GLY A 306 -23.98 -13.92 14.46
C GLY A 306 -25.49 -14.08 14.61
N THR A 307 -26.11 -15.12 14.05
CA THR A 307 -27.59 -15.32 13.95
C THR A 307 -28.39 -15.23 15.28
N ARG A 308 -27.74 -15.03 16.44
CA ARG A 308 -28.34 -14.70 17.76
C ARG A 308 -27.58 -13.66 18.62
N GLY A 309 -26.61 -12.90 18.09
CA GLY A 309 -26.01 -11.75 18.79
C GLY A 309 -25.25 -12.04 20.11
N GLY A 310 -24.51 -13.16 20.19
CA GLY A 310 -23.73 -13.53 21.39
C GLY A 310 -22.32 -14.05 21.08
N ILE A 311 -21.46 -14.07 22.11
CA ILE A 311 -20.05 -14.50 22.07
C ILE A 311 -19.94 -15.91 22.66
N ARG A 312 -19.12 -16.77 22.04
CA ARG A 312 -18.91 -18.14 22.53
C ARG A 312 -18.05 -18.18 23.80
N GLU A 313 -18.32 -19.10 24.71
CA GLU A 313 -17.62 -19.24 25.99
C GLU A 313 -16.11 -19.44 25.84
N SER A 314 -15.64 -20.26 24.89
CA SER A 314 -14.21 -20.47 24.71
C SER A 314 -13.50 -19.25 24.11
N GLU A 315 -14.18 -18.49 23.24
CA GLU A 315 -13.68 -17.23 22.71
C GLU A 315 -13.56 -16.20 23.83
N LEU A 316 -14.58 -16.08 24.66
CA LEU A 316 -14.64 -15.16 25.78
C LEU A 316 -13.59 -15.50 26.86
N ASN A 317 -13.47 -16.77 27.26
CA ASN A 317 -12.50 -17.21 28.26
C ASN A 317 -11.05 -16.98 27.79
N ARG A 318 -10.74 -17.29 26.53
CA ARG A 318 -9.39 -17.05 25.97
C ARG A 318 -9.09 -15.56 25.88
N TRP A 319 -10.08 -14.78 25.47
CA TRP A 319 -9.95 -13.33 25.46
C TRP A 319 -9.64 -12.78 26.87
N VAL A 320 -10.44 -13.13 27.88
CA VAL A 320 -10.20 -12.72 29.27
C VAL A 320 -8.80 -13.14 29.73
N THR A 321 -8.39 -14.37 29.39
CA THR A 321 -7.07 -14.90 29.76
C THR A 321 -5.94 -14.02 29.24
N LEU A 322 -5.99 -13.58 27.97
CA LEU A 322 -4.96 -12.70 27.41
C LEU A 322 -4.99 -11.30 28.01
N GLN A 323 -6.18 -10.72 28.19
CA GLN A 323 -6.34 -9.40 28.81
C GLN A 323 -5.73 -9.37 30.20
N ASN A 324 -6.00 -10.40 31.00
CA ASN A 324 -5.49 -10.54 32.36
C ASN A 324 -3.99 -10.85 32.36
N ARG A 325 -3.52 -11.79 31.52
CA ARG A 325 -2.10 -12.18 31.43
C ARG A 325 -1.21 -10.98 31.10
N TYR A 326 -1.63 -10.14 30.15
CA TYR A 326 -0.82 -9.01 29.68
C TYR A 326 -1.20 -7.66 30.30
N GLN A 327 -2.16 -7.66 31.23
CA GLN A 327 -2.65 -6.45 31.92
C GLN A 327 -3.08 -5.35 30.95
N LEU A 328 -3.81 -5.77 29.91
CA LEU A 328 -4.25 -4.85 28.87
C LEU A 328 -5.37 -3.92 29.36
N LEU A 329 -6.08 -4.28 30.42
CA LEU A 329 -7.10 -3.47 31.09
C LEU A 329 -6.70 -3.09 32.53
N PRO A 330 -7.04 -1.87 33.02
CA PRO A 330 -6.62 -1.38 34.33
C PRO A 330 -7.09 -2.21 35.53
N MET A 331 -8.30 -2.78 35.47
CA MET A 331 -8.91 -3.48 36.61
C MET A 331 -8.85 -5.01 36.49
N GLY A 332 -8.30 -5.56 35.41
CA GLY A 332 -8.48 -6.98 35.07
C GLY A 332 -9.96 -7.33 34.85
N LEU A 333 -10.22 -8.49 34.27
CA LEU A 333 -11.57 -8.97 34.02
C LEU A 333 -11.88 -10.12 34.97
N HIS A 334 -13.01 -10.01 35.67
CA HIS A 334 -13.49 -11.04 36.57
C HIS A 334 -14.38 -12.01 35.81
N TRP A 335 -13.80 -13.11 35.32
CA TRP A 335 -14.56 -14.16 34.64
C TRP A 335 -15.10 -15.19 35.63
N MET A 336 -16.44 -15.28 35.76
CA MET A 336 -17.11 -16.14 36.75
C MET A 336 -17.71 -17.44 36.19
N ALA A 337 -17.51 -17.78 34.91
CA ALA A 337 -18.03 -19.03 34.35
C ALA A 337 -17.28 -20.26 34.90
N PRO A 338 -17.92 -21.45 34.95
CA PRO A 338 -17.28 -22.68 35.41
C PRO A 338 -16.19 -23.11 34.41
N THR A 339 -14.97 -22.64 34.64
CA THR A 339 -13.78 -23.11 33.93
C THR A 339 -13.78 -24.63 33.81
N PRO A 340 -13.51 -25.21 32.62
CA PRO A 340 -12.88 -26.52 32.59
C PRO A 340 -11.58 -26.37 33.38
N ARG A 341 -11.44 -27.13 34.47
CA ARG A 341 -10.27 -27.09 35.38
C ARG A 341 -8.93 -27.39 34.67
N HIS A 342 -8.98 -27.75 33.40
CA HIS A 342 -7.86 -27.86 32.48
C HIS A 342 -8.20 -27.15 31.17
N ILE A 343 -7.46 -26.10 30.84
CA ILE A 343 -7.10 -25.87 29.45
C ILE A 343 -6.08 -26.99 29.16
N PRO A 344 -6.33 -27.93 28.22
CA PRO A 344 -5.29 -28.85 27.80
C PRO A 344 -4.07 -28.02 27.41
N GLU A 345 -2.86 -28.43 27.78
CA GLU A 345 -1.66 -27.83 27.21
C GLU A 345 -1.87 -27.71 25.70
N LEU A 346 -1.84 -26.47 25.19
CA LEU A 346 -2.03 -26.17 23.78
C LEU A 346 -0.78 -26.65 23.04
N SER A 347 -0.73 -27.96 22.79
CA SER A 347 0.34 -28.69 22.11
C SER A 347 0.52 -28.27 20.67
#